data_AF-A0A8X6WD42-F1
#
_entry.id   AF-A0A8X6WD42-F1
#
_cell.length_a   1.000
_cell.length_b   1.000
_cell.length_c   1.000
_cell.angle_alpha   90.00
_cell.angle_beta   90.00
_cell.angle_gamma   90.00
#
_symmetry.space_group_name_H-M   'P 1'
#
loop_
_entity.id
_entity.type
_entity.pdbx_description
1 polymer ?
#
loop_
_entity_poly.entity_id
_entity_poly.type
_entity_poly.pdbx_seq_one_letter_code
_entity_poly.pdbx_strand_id
1 'polypeptide(L)'
;MERFRTTFTLIDNSHPQRCRTVRTEEAIATVERSIEEDPNESIRHRAHDEAHFWLNGYVNKQNCRIWSEANPQVYVETPLHPEKLTVWCALWAGEILLQKR
;
A
#
# COMPACT_ATOMS: atom_id res chain seq x y z
N MET A 1 -17.86 4.13 25.66
CA MET A 1 -16.84 5.12 25.22
C MET A 1 -15.43 4.56 25.19
N GLU A 2 -15.11 3.53 25.96
CA GLU A 2 -13.76 2.96 26.06
C GLU A 2 -13.23 2.39 24.74
N ARG A 3 -14.07 1.67 23.98
CA ARG A 3 -13.70 1.09 22.67
C ARG A 3 -13.14 2.14 21.70
N PHE A 4 -13.78 3.31 21.61
CA PHE A 4 -13.32 4.38 20.71
C PHE A 4 -11.92 4.88 21.08
N ARG A 5 -11.58 4.95 22.37
CA ARG A 5 -10.25 5.39 22.81
C ARG A 5 -9.15 4.38 22.42
N THR A 6 -9.51 3.12 22.27
CA THR A 6 -8.57 2.04 21.95
C THR A 6 -8.46 1.78 20.45
N THR A 7 -9.59 1.76 19.73
CA THR A 7 -9.62 1.38 18.30
C THR A 7 -9.96 2.52 17.35
N PHE A 8 -10.33 3.71 17.85
CA PHE A 8 -10.83 4.84 17.06
C PHE A 8 -12.05 4.52 16.18
N THR A 9 -12.76 3.43 16.50
CA THR A 9 -13.92 2.96 15.74
C THR A 9 -15.13 2.78 16.65
N LEU A 10 -16.29 3.24 16.19
CA LEU A 10 -17.57 3.03 16.86
C LEU A 10 -18.28 1.76 16.38
N ILE A 11 -17.77 1.09 15.35
CA ILE A 11 -18.38 -0.07 14.71
C ILE A 11 -17.78 -1.35 15.30
N ASP A 12 -18.63 -2.33 15.61
CA ASP A 12 -18.19 -3.70 15.89
C ASP A 12 -17.81 -4.38 14.58
N ASN A 13 -16.52 -4.40 14.26
CA ASN A 13 -16.03 -5.15 13.13
C ASN A 13 -15.86 -6.61 13.57
N SER A 14 -16.92 -7.41 13.39
CA SER A 14 -16.91 -8.87 13.60
C SER A 14 -16.11 -9.63 12.54
N HIS A 15 -15.76 -8.97 11.44
CA HIS A 15 -14.91 -9.52 10.40
C HIS A 15 -13.45 -9.44 10.82
N PRO A 16 -12.66 -10.53 10.67
CA PRO A 16 -11.22 -10.48 10.90
C PRO A 16 -10.64 -9.44 9.95
N GLN A 17 -10.16 -8.33 10.52
CA GLN A 17 -9.36 -7.39 9.75
C GLN A 17 -8.12 -8.13 9.27
N ARG A 18 -7.84 -8.02 7.98
CA ARG A 18 -6.58 -8.51 7.41
C ARG A 18 -5.47 -7.89 8.25
N CYS A 19 -4.71 -8.73 8.98
CA CYS A 19 -3.55 -8.26 9.70
C CYS A 19 -2.62 -7.64 8.67
N ARG A 20 -2.55 -6.31 8.67
CA ARG A 20 -1.54 -5.61 7.90
C ARG A 20 -0.22 -6.08 8.47
N THR A 21 0.75 -6.43 7.63
CA THR A 21 2.12 -6.68 8.10
C THR A 21 2.57 -5.39 8.78
N VAL A 22 2.53 -5.39 10.11
CA VAL A 22 2.96 -4.24 10.90
C VAL A 22 4.47 -4.23 10.77
N ARG A 23 5.05 -3.04 10.63
CA ARG A 23 6.49 -2.86 10.82
C ARG A 23 6.80 -3.07 12.30
N THR A 24 6.89 -4.33 12.72
CA THR A 24 7.35 -4.70 14.05
C THR A 24 8.87 -4.69 14.08
N GLU A 25 9.45 -4.37 15.23
CA GLU A 25 10.91 -4.37 15.41
C GLU A 25 11.50 -5.75 15.10
N GLU A 26 10.81 -6.82 15.47
CA GLU A 26 11.22 -8.20 15.18
C GLU A 26 11.23 -8.51 13.68
N ALA A 27 10.22 -8.06 12.93
CA ALA A 27 10.16 -8.26 11.49
C ALA A 27 11.25 -7.45 10.77
N ILE A 28 11.51 -6.22 11.24
CA ILE A 28 12.60 -5.38 10.73
C ILE A 28 13.95 -6.07 10.99
N ALA A 29 14.22 -6.47 12.23
CA ALA A 29 15.47 -7.14 12.60
C ALA A 29 15.67 -8.47 11.85
N THR A 30 14.59 -9.20 11.57
CA THR A 30 14.65 -10.43 10.77
C THR A 30 15.04 -10.14 9.32
N VAL A 31 14.50 -9.06 8.74
CA VAL A 31 14.86 -8.63 7.38
C VAL A 31 16.31 -8.13 7.35
N GLU A 32 16.73 -7.33 8.32
CA GLU A 32 18.11 -6.83 8.44
C GLU A 32 19.13 -7.97 8.50
N ARG A 33 18.92 -8.96 9.38
CA ARG A 33 19.79 -10.14 9.47
C ARG A 33 19.85 -10.91 8.14
N SER A 34 18.72 -11.04 7.44
CA SER A 34 18.72 -11.72 6.12
C SER A 34 19.50 -10.96 5.05
N ILE A 35 19.63 -9.63 5.19
CA ILE A 35 20.45 -8.79 4.31
C ILE A 35 21.93 -8.94 4.64
N GLU A 36 22.28 -9.08 5.92
CA GLU A 36 23.65 -9.33 6.38
C GLU A 36 24.17 -10.72 5.96
N GLU A 37 23.33 -11.75 6.04
CA GLU A 37 23.68 -13.13 5.70
C GLU A 37 23.95 -13.31 4.19
N ASP A 38 23.14 -12.69 3.34
CA ASP A 38 23.37 -12.66 1.89
C ASP A 38 23.00 -11.29 1.28
N PRO A 39 24.00 -10.41 1.13
CA PRO A 39 23.81 -9.08 0.54
C PRO A 39 23.32 -9.11 -0.91
N ASN A 40 23.53 -10.21 -1.63
CA ASN A 40 23.17 -10.33 -3.05
C ASN A 40 21.79 -10.96 -3.27
N GLU A 41 21.34 -11.86 -2.40
CA GLU A 41 20.00 -12.48 -2.49
C GLU A 41 18.88 -11.56 -1.96
N SER A 42 19.18 -10.76 -0.94
CA SER A 42 18.13 -10.08 -0.16
C SER A 42 17.43 -8.91 -0.87
N ILE A 43 18.16 -8.13 -1.66
CA ILE A 43 17.64 -6.91 -2.31
C ILE A 43 17.39 -7.12 -3.81
N ARG A 44 18.20 -7.95 -4.47
CA ARG A 44 18.22 -8.04 -5.95
C ARG A 44 17.16 -8.99 -6.51
N HIS A 45 16.76 -10.03 -5.78
CA HIS A 45 16.02 -11.14 -6.37
C HIS A 45 14.52 -11.20 -6.01
N ARG A 46 14.05 -10.38 -5.05
CA ARG A 46 12.75 -10.61 -4.38
C ARG A 46 11.70 -9.49 -4.48
N ALA A 47 12.02 -8.34 -5.06
CA ALA A 47 11.06 -7.23 -5.14
C ALA A 47 10.32 -7.24 -6.47
N HIS A 48 9.26 -8.03 -6.57
CA HIS A 48 8.28 -7.94 -7.66
C HIS A 48 6.87 -7.76 -7.11
N ASP A 49 6.06 -6.95 -7.78
CA ASP A 49 4.67 -6.69 -7.39
C ASP A 49 3.84 -6.23 -8.59
N GLU A 50 2.52 -6.24 -8.44
CA GLU A 50 1.59 -5.70 -9.43
C GLU A 50 1.35 -4.21 -9.16
N ALA A 51 1.50 -3.38 -10.19
CA ALA A 51 1.20 -1.95 -10.13
C ALA A 51 0.06 -1.59 -11.10
N HIS A 52 -0.76 -0.64 -10.70
CA HIS A 52 -1.85 -0.10 -11.51
C HIS A 52 -1.63 1.39 -11.79
N PHE A 53 -1.56 1.74 -13.07
CA PHE A 53 -1.52 3.12 -13.54
C PHE A 53 -2.86 3.48 -14.17
N TRP A 54 -3.49 4.53 -13.66
CA TRP A 54 -4.79 4.99 -14.16
C TRP A 54 -4.58 6.05 -15.24
N LEU A 55 -5.21 5.87 -16.41
CA LEU A 55 -4.97 6.74 -17.57
C LEU A 55 -5.76 8.05 -17.54
N ASN A 56 -6.73 8.16 -16.63
CA ASN A 56 -7.69 9.27 -16.56
C ASN A 56 -7.55 10.13 -15.30
N GLY A 57 -6.39 10.08 -14.62
CA GLY A 57 -6.16 10.84 -13.40
C GLY A 57 -6.94 10.35 -12.19
N TYR A 58 -7.48 9.12 -12.23
CA TYR A 58 -8.20 8.53 -11.10
C TYR A 58 -7.32 8.49 -9.84
N VAL A 59 -7.83 9.09 -8.76
CA VAL A 59 -7.20 9.09 -7.45
C VAL A 59 -7.87 8.04 -6.58
N ASN A 60 -7.08 7.09 -6.07
CA ASN A 60 -7.58 6.09 -5.13
C ASN A 60 -8.10 6.77 -3.85
N LYS A 61 -9.34 6.44 -3.45
CA LYS A 61 -9.96 6.96 -2.22
C LYS A 61 -9.10 6.78 -0.97
N GLN A 62 -8.33 5.70 -0.87
CA GLN A 62 -7.45 5.44 0.27
C GLN A 62 -6.24 6.40 0.34
N ASN A 63 -5.83 6.97 -0.80
CA ASN A 63 -4.72 7.91 -0.90
C ASN A 63 -5.19 9.37 -1.01
N CYS A 64 -6.49 9.62 -1.18
CA CYS A 64 -7.05 10.96 -1.28
C CYS A 64 -7.14 11.60 0.11
N ARG A 65 -6.17 12.46 0.44
CA ARG A 65 -6.17 13.24 1.69
C ARG A 65 -6.33 14.73 1.38
N ILE A 66 -7.48 15.28 1.77
CA ILE A 66 -7.81 16.69 1.62
C ILE A 66 -7.52 17.38 2.95
N TRP A 67 -6.77 18.49 2.91
CA TRP A 67 -6.50 19.31 4.09
C TRP A 67 -7.33 20.59 4.00
N SER A 68 -8.12 20.87 5.04
CA SER A 68 -8.90 22.09 5.19
C SER A 68 -9.20 22.34 6.67
N GLU A 69 -9.46 23.60 7.03
CA GLU A 69 -9.79 23.97 8.42
C GLU A 69 -11.18 23.48 8.86
N ALA A 70 -12.10 23.26 7.91
CA ALA A 70 -13.42 22.68 8.12
C ALA A 70 -13.72 21.63 7.04
N ASN A 71 -14.57 20.64 7.34
CA ASN A 71 -14.94 19.61 6.37
C ASN A 71 -15.56 20.26 5.11
N PRO A 72 -14.89 20.21 3.95
CA PRO A 72 -15.27 21.02 2.81
C PRO A 72 -16.44 20.42 2.01
N GLN A 73 -16.98 19.25 2.44
CA GLN A 73 -18.09 18.53 1.80
C GLN A 73 -17.90 18.37 0.27
N VAL A 74 -16.65 18.19 -0.17
CA VAL A 74 -16.32 18.07 -1.59
C VAL A 74 -16.64 16.66 -2.05
N TYR A 75 -17.51 16.56 -3.04
CA TYR A 75 -17.80 15.32 -3.75
C TYR A 75 -16.97 15.29 -5.02
N VAL A 76 -16.09 14.29 -5.14
CA VAL A 76 -15.36 14.01 -6.38
C VAL A 76 -16.04 12.80 -7.03
N GLU A 77 -16.73 13.06 -8.13
CA GLU A 77 -17.28 11.98 -8.95
C GLU A 77 -16.14 11.16 -9.53
N THR A 78 -16.22 9.85 -9.36
CA THR A 78 -15.21 8.92 -9.89
C THR A 78 -15.90 7.92 -10.79
N PRO A 79 -15.34 7.65 -11.99
CA PRO A 79 -15.92 6.65 -12.88
C PRO A 79 -15.89 5.28 -12.21
N LEU A 80 -16.97 4.51 -12.38
CA LEU A 80 -17.11 3.18 -11.78
C LEU A 80 -16.03 2.20 -12.28
N HIS A 81 -15.61 2.36 -13.55
CA HIS A 81 -14.58 1.53 -14.20
C HIS A 81 -13.57 2.43 -14.92
N PRO A 82 -12.64 3.06 -14.19
CA PRO A 82 -11.60 3.85 -14.80
C PRO A 82 -10.65 2.93 -15.58
N GLU A 83 -10.21 3.36 -16.76
CA GLU A 83 -9.21 2.61 -17.53
C GLU A 83 -7.87 2.60 -16.78
N LYS A 84 -7.30 1.40 -16.63
CA LYS A 84 -6.02 1.18 -15.99
C LYS A 84 -5.10 0.32 -16.83
N LEU A 85 -3.82 0.65 -16.76
CA LEU A 85 -2.73 -0.19 -17.19
C LEU A 85 -2.21 -0.96 -15.97
N THR A 86 -2.34 -2.28 -16.02
CA THR A 86 -1.72 -3.18 -15.06
C THR A 86 -0.36 -3.63 -15.58
N VAL A 87 0.67 -3.52 -14.74
CA VAL A 87 1.99 -4.04 -15.04
C VAL A 87 2.53 -4.88 -13.88
N TRP A 88 3.35 -5.87 -14.21
CA TRP A 88 4.28 -6.48 -13.27
C TRP A 88 5.52 -5.60 -13.18
N CYS A 89 5.84 -5.16 -11.97
CA CYS A 89 7.07 -4.43 -11.65
C CYS A 89 8.06 -5.39 -11.01
N ALA A 90 9.31 -5.38 -11.45
CA ALA A 90 10.40 -6.04 -10.74
C ALA A 90 11.58 -5.06 -10.59
N LEU A 91 12.16 -5.01 -9.39
CA LEU A 91 13.36 -4.26 -9.09
C LEU A 91 14.54 -5.22 -9.03
N TRP A 92 15.56 -4.95 -9.84
CA TRP A 92 16.85 -5.62 -9.78
C TRP A 92 17.94 -4.57 -9.53
N ALA A 93 19.12 -4.95 -9.03
CA ALA A 93 20.13 -3.97 -8.61
C ALA A 93 20.61 -3.06 -9.75
N GLY A 94 19.98 -1.89 -9.83
CA GLY A 94 20.26 -0.85 -10.81
C GLY A 94 19.21 -0.73 -11.92
N GLU A 95 18.26 -1.66 -12.03
CA GLU A 95 17.29 -1.69 -13.13
C GLU A 95 15.85 -1.88 -12.63
N ILE A 96 14.91 -1.31 -13.38
CA ILE A 96 13.46 -1.45 -13.16
C ILE A 96 12.88 -2.13 -14.39
N LEU A 97 12.26 -3.29 -14.21
CA LEU A 97 11.55 -4.01 -15.25
C LEU A 97 10.06 -3.81 -15.08
N LEU A 98 9.40 -3.36 -16.16
CA LEU A 98 7.95 -3.20 -16.24
C LEU A 98 7.42 -4.07 -17.37
N GLN A 99 6.58 -5.04 -17.04
CA GLN A 99 5.92 -5.89 -18.02
C GLN A 99 4.42 -5.65 -17.98
N LYS A 100 3.84 -5.19 -19.10
CA LYS A 100 2.38 -5.11 -19.24
C LYS A 100 1.78 -6.50 -19.10
N ARG A 101 0.73 -6.61 -18.29
CA ARG A 101 -0.08 -7.82 -18.15
C ARG A 101 -0.90 -8.10 -19.41
#